data_AF-A0A1Q9PBH9-F1
#
_entry.id   AF-A0A1Q9PBH9-F1
#
_cell.length_a   1.000
_cell.length_b   1.000
_cell.length_c   1.000
_cell.angle_alpha   90.00
_cell.angle_beta   90.00
_cell.angle_gamma   90.00
#
_symmetry.space_group_name_H-M   'P 1'
#
loop_
_entity.id
_entity.type
_entity.pdbx_description
1 polymer ?
#
loop_
_entity_poly.entity_id
_entity_poly.type
_entity_poly.pdbx_seq_one_letter_code
_entity_poly.pdbx_strand_id
1 'polypeptide(L)'
;MSSGAAKQVLKLIDNAEMTATQIQGNLAVTGLADASAELYNGIVSTQIALEMGNMKVEETGNVPSLRFFAEEPTLIRCGEGVLGGGKQDRIVAESTVVEGHRNLNVFCIEAGRWEHSQGEWLHTNTPITMRRAILEGRNQQAVWSMVQQILSAWGVHSGTSALGELYAHHGYEFERYVSRFNWSDDEIGMIVTVDGNVQGVEIFGDKMGLRRDYAAILKESYAPVALRKAGGEITYQDVNEGISKFLSELNAGQRFAQVVNHGGNLAYACAV
;
A
#
# COMPACT_ATOMS: atom_id res chain seq x y z
N MET A 1 8.64 15.45 -10.32
CA MET A 1 8.96 14.03 -10.02
C MET A 1 10.46 13.87 -10.02
N SER A 2 11.03 13.23 -9.00
CA SER A 2 12.46 12.91 -8.99
C SER A 2 12.70 11.79 -10.00
N SER A 3 13.26 12.12 -11.16
CA SER A 3 13.64 11.16 -12.21
C SER A 3 14.61 10.07 -11.71
N GLY A 4 15.20 10.25 -10.51
CA GLY A 4 16.06 9.27 -9.86
C GLY A 4 15.31 8.07 -9.27
N ALA A 5 14.15 8.29 -8.63
CA ALA A 5 13.39 7.20 -8.00
C ALA A 5 12.84 6.22 -9.05
N ALA A 6 12.27 6.74 -10.14
CA ALA A 6 11.76 5.91 -11.24
C ALA A 6 12.86 5.03 -11.86
N LYS A 7 14.06 5.58 -12.08
CA LYS A 7 15.22 4.82 -12.58
C LYS A 7 15.68 3.73 -11.61
N GLN A 8 15.62 3.98 -10.31
CA GLN A 8 15.96 2.98 -9.31
C GLN A 8 14.93 1.85 -9.29
N VAL A 9 13.63 2.16 -9.34
CA VAL A 9 12.57 1.13 -9.44
C VAL A 9 12.74 0.29 -10.71
N LEU A 10 12.98 0.92 -11.87
CA LEU A 10 13.24 0.18 -13.12
C LEU A 10 14.42 -0.77 -12.99
N LYS A 11 15.53 -0.30 -12.40
CA LYS A 11 16.71 -1.14 -12.17
C LYS A 11 16.40 -2.32 -11.24
N LEU A 12 15.56 -2.13 -10.23
CA LEU A 12 15.13 -3.22 -9.34
C LEU A 12 14.28 -4.25 -10.10
N ILE A 13 13.37 -3.80 -10.96
CA ILE A 13 12.56 -4.68 -11.81
C ILE A 13 13.45 -5.44 -12.81
N ASP A 14 14.39 -4.76 -13.48
CA ASP A 14 15.29 -5.36 -14.47
C ASP A 14 16.25 -6.40 -13.86
N ASN A 15 16.59 -6.23 -12.58
CA ASN A 15 17.46 -7.15 -11.85
C ASN A 15 16.71 -8.35 -11.25
N ALA A 16 15.39 -8.26 -11.12
CA ALA A 16 14.55 -9.32 -10.60
C ALA A 16 14.10 -10.27 -11.71
N GLU A 17 13.88 -11.54 -11.37
CA GLU A 17 13.23 -12.50 -12.26
C GLU A 17 11.70 -12.35 -12.13
N MET A 18 11.00 -12.09 -13.24
CA MET A 18 9.54 -12.10 -13.23
C MET A 18 9.02 -13.54 -13.14
N THR A 19 8.24 -13.84 -12.11
CA THR A 19 7.66 -15.17 -11.90
C THR A 19 6.41 -15.37 -12.77
N ALA A 20 5.87 -16.59 -12.78
CA ALA A 20 4.67 -16.90 -13.53
C ALA A 20 3.46 -16.05 -13.06
N THR A 21 2.86 -15.32 -14.00
CA THR A 21 1.69 -14.48 -13.71
C THR A 21 0.49 -15.33 -13.27
N GLN A 22 -0.10 -14.94 -12.14
CA GLN A 22 -1.38 -15.47 -11.66
C GLN A 22 -2.50 -14.51 -12.08
N ILE A 23 -3.60 -15.05 -12.61
CA ILE A 23 -4.76 -14.26 -13.06
C ILE A 23 -6.01 -14.79 -12.36
N GLN A 24 -6.81 -13.87 -11.81
CA GLN A 24 -8.13 -14.15 -11.24
C GLN A 24 -9.08 -13.04 -11.70
N GLY A 25 -10.00 -13.36 -12.61
CA GLY A 25 -10.93 -12.38 -13.18
C GLY A 25 -10.17 -11.28 -13.93
N ASN A 26 -10.28 -10.05 -13.45
CA ASN A 26 -9.59 -8.89 -14.01
C ASN A 26 -8.35 -8.46 -13.21
N LEU A 27 -7.96 -9.20 -12.17
CA LEU A 27 -6.78 -8.94 -11.35
C LEU A 27 -5.68 -9.93 -11.73
N ALA A 28 -4.47 -9.44 -11.93
CA ALA A 28 -3.29 -10.28 -12.14
C ALA A 28 -2.11 -9.82 -11.28
N VAL A 29 -1.30 -10.78 -10.86
CA VAL A 29 -0.09 -10.57 -10.08
C VAL A 29 1.07 -11.28 -10.77
N THR A 30 2.10 -10.52 -11.11
CA THR A 30 3.39 -11.04 -11.59
C THR A 30 4.42 -10.80 -10.51
N GLY A 31 4.98 -11.86 -9.92
CA GLY A 31 5.97 -11.71 -8.86
C GLY A 31 7.32 -11.24 -9.40
N LEU A 32 8.11 -10.64 -8.53
CA LEU A 32 9.49 -10.24 -8.76
C LEU A 32 10.36 -11.02 -7.78
N ALA A 33 11.14 -11.97 -8.29
CA ALA A 33 12.00 -12.83 -7.50
C ALA A 33 13.46 -12.37 -7.51
N ASP A 34 14.10 -12.49 -6.35
CA ASP A 34 15.54 -12.34 -6.18
C ASP A 34 16.03 -13.42 -5.22
N ALA A 35 16.58 -14.49 -5.78
CA ALA A 35 17.10 -15.61 -5.00
C ALA A 35 18.24 -15.19 -4.06
N SER A 36 18.97 -14.11 -4.40
CA SER A 36 20.09 -13.58 -3.61
C SER A 36 19.68 -12.64 -2.48
N ALA A 37 18.42 -12.18 -2.49
CA ALA A 37 17.91 -11.31 -1.44
C ALA A 37 17.90 -12.02 -0.08
N GLU A 38 18.17 -11.25 0.97
CA GLU A 38 18.12 -11.73 2.33
C GLU A 38 16.70 -12.19 2.70
N LEU A 39 16.62 -13.20 3.57
CA LEU A 39 15.32 -13.63 4.10
C LEU A 39 14.69 -12.51 4.93
N TYR A 40 15.48 -11.89 5.80
CA TYR A 40 15.06 -10.82 6.71
C TYR A 40 16.24 -9.88 6.98
N ASN A 41 16.05 -8.59 6.72
CA ASN A 41 17.11 -7.57 6.83
C ASN A 41 17.03 -6.74 8.12
N GLY A 42 16.14 -7.11 9.05
CA GLY A 42 15.94 -6.40 10.31
C GLY A 42 14.84 -5.32 10.29
N ILE A 43 14.14 -5.13 9.17
CA ILE A 43 13.06 -4.15 9.05
C ILE A 43 11.70 -4.83 9.25
N VAL A 44 10.94 -4.37 10.24
CA VAL A 44 9.61 -4.91 10.61
C VAL A 44 8.50 -4.19 9.83
N SER A 45 7.38 -4.85 9.55
CA SER A 45 6.19 -4.17 9.00
C SER A 45 5.41 -3.44 10.09
N THR A 46 4.74 -2.33 9.75
CA THR A 46 3.87 -1.58 10.67
C THR A 46 2.90 -2.47 11.43
N GLN A 47 2.27 -3.41 10.73
CA GLN A 47 1.30 -4.34 11.32
C GLN A 47 1.91 -5.14 12.47
N ILE A 48 3.06 -5.78 12.24
CA ILE A 48 3.71 -6.61 13.25
C ILE A 48 4.22 -5.76 14.41
N ALA A 49 4.78 -4.59 14.12
CA ALA A 49 5.28 -3.71 15.17
C ALA A 49 4.15 -3.25 16.10
N LEU A 50 2.95 -2.97 15.56
CA LEU A 50 1.75 -2.66 16.36
C LEU A 50 1.25 -3.88 17.14
N GLU A 51 1.12 -5.05 16.49
CA GLU A 51 0.65 -6.29 17.12
C GLU A 51 1.56 -6.76 18.27
N MET A 52 2.87 -6.55 18.14
CA MET A 52 3.85 -6.89 19.18
C MET A 52 3.98 -5.81 20.26
N GLY A 53 3.37 -4.64 20.09
CA GLY A 53 3.50 -3.50 21.00
C GLY A 53 4.84 -2.75 20.90
N ASN A 54 5.66 -3.09 19.90
CA ASN A 54 6.96 -2.45 19.60
C ASN A 54 6.79 -1.12 18.85
N MET A 55 5.57 -0.81 18.37
CA MET A 55 5.21 0.49 17.81
C MET A 55 4.08 1.14 18.60
N LYS A 56 4.22 2.45 18.86
CA LYS A 56 3.20 3.30 19.46
C LYS A 56 2.91 4.49 18.57
N VAL A 57 1.65 4.90 18.54
CA VAL A 57 1.17 6.04 17.76
C VAL A 57 0.41 6.99 18.68
N GLU A 58 0.78 8.27 18.65
CA GLU A 58 0.25 9.29 19.54
C GLU A 58 -0.17 10.54 18.76
N GLU A 59 -1.23 11.19 19.25
CA GLU A 59 -1.66 12.50 18.78
C GLU A 59 -0.63 13.58 19.17
N THR A 60 -0.27 14.44 18.23
CA THR A 60 0.71 15.53 18.50
C THR A 60 0.03 16.84 18.94
N GLY A 61 -1.30 16.91 18.87
CA GLY A 61 -2.07 18.15 18.98
C GLY A 61 -2.12 18.96 17.68
N ASN A 62 -1.35 18.58 16.65
CA ASN A 62 -1.42 19.12 15.30
C ASN A 62 -2.07 18.09 14.37
N VAL A 63 -3.29 18.37 13.88
CA VAL A 63 -4.12 17.43 13.11
C VAL A 63 -3.40 16.71 11.94
N PRO A 64 -2.58 17.37 11.10
CA PRO A 64 -1.87 16.71 10.00
C PRO A 64 -0.60 15.96 10.44
N SER A 65 -0.37 15.73 11.74
CA SER A 65 0.81 15.03 12.22
C SER A 65 0.52 14.07 13.37
N LEU A 66 0.99 12.84 13.23
CA LEU A 66 1.05 11.86 14.30
C LEU A 66 2.49 11.61 14.71
N ARG A 67 2.69 11.30 15.99
CA ARG A 67 3.98 10.86 16.53
C ARG A 67 4.00 9.34 16.55
N PHE A 68 4.96 8.78 15.85
CA PHE A 68 5.28 7.37 15.88
C PHE A 68 6.48 7.16 16.79
N PHE A 69 6.47 6.04 17.51
CA PHE A 69 7.62 5.49 18.20
C PHE A 69 7.74 4.03 17.79
N ALA A 70 8.91 3.62 17.32
CA ALA A 70 9.21 2.22 17.02
C ALA A 70 10.47 1.79 17.77
N GLU A 71 10.45 0.64 18.43
CA GLU A 71 11.62 0.09 19.12
C GLU A 71 12.70 -0.39 18.14
N GLU A 72 12.27 -0.84 16.96
CA GLU A 72 13.12 -1.39 15.90
C GLU A 72 12.78 -0.70 14.55
N PRO A 73 13.69 -0.74 13.56
CA PRO A 73 13.42 -0.23 12.22
C PRO A 73 12.12 -0.81 11.66
N THR A 74 11.10 0.04 11.52
CA THR A 74 9.77 -0.35 11.06
C THR A 74 9.43 0.38 9.76
N LEU A 75 9.17 -0.38 8.70
CA LEU A 75 8.69 0.15 7.44
C LEU A 75 7.22 0.54 7.57
N ILE A 76 6.95 1.81 7.34
CA ILE A 76 5.60 2.37 7.20
C ILE A 76 5.44 2.79 5.74
N ARG A 77 4.38 2.31 5.08
CA ARG A 77 4.14 2.63 3.66
C ARG A 77 3.14 3.76 3.50
N CYS A 78 3.31 4.53 2.43
CA CYS A 78 2.33 5.56 2.06
C CYS A 78 0.94 4.94 1.93
N GLY A 79 -0.07 5.59 2.49
CA GLY A 79 -1.43 5.08 2.48
C GLY A 79 -1.65 3.85 3.36
N GLU A 80 -0.71 3.46 4.23
CA GLU A 80 -1.06 2.64 5.40
C GLU A 80 -1.82 3.50 6.39
N GLY A 81 -2.93 2.93 6.87
CA GLY A 81 -3.80 3.51 7.86
C GLY A 81 -3.48 3.04 9.26
N VAL A 82 -3.61 3.97 10.21
CA VAL A 82 -3.76 3.71 11.63
C VAL A 82 -5.20 4.09 11.99
N LEU A 83 -6.01 3.08 12.29
CA LEU A 83 -7.46 3.22 12.53
C LEU A 83 -7.81 3.05 14.00
N GLY A 84 -8.98 3.53 14.40
CA GLY A 84 -9.63 3.20 15.68
C GLY A 84 -9.11 3.96 16.90
N GLY A 85 -7.91 4.55 16.83
CA GLY A 85 -7.34 5.39 17.89
C GLY A 85 -7.60 6.89 17.70
N GLY A 86 -7.31 7.67 18.75
CA GLY A 86 -7.28 9.13 18.70
C GLY A 86 -8.63 9.78 18.34
N LYS A 87 -8.58 10.93 17.66
CA LYS A 87 -9.79 11.67 17.28
C LYS A 87 -10.44 11.16 15.99
N GLN A 88 -9.64 10.55 15.12
CA GLN A 88 -10.00 10.18 13.75
C GLN A 88 -9.00 9.18 13.20
N ASP A 89 -9.45 8.38 12.25
CA ASP A 89 -8.56 7.51 11.48
C ASP A 89 -7.60 8.31 10.59
N ARG A 90 -6.36 7.81 10.46
CA ARG A 90 -5.27 8.48 9.75
C ARG A 90 -4.57 7.55 8.78
N ILE A 91 -4.03 8.10 7.71
CA ILE A 91 -3.15 7.41 6.78
C ILE A 91 -1.84 8.18 6.60
N VAL A 92 -0.74 7.47 6.43
CA VAL A 92 0.60 8.06 6.36
C VAL A 92 0.85 8.62 4.96
N ALA A 93 1.39 9.84 4.87
CA ALA A 93 1.52 10.57 3.62
C ALA A 93 2.67 10.09 2.72
N GLU A 94 3.67 9.41 3.28
CA GLU A 94 4.86 8.96 2.56
C GLU A 94 5.41 7.67 3.17
N SER A 95 5.99 6.81 2.33
CA SER A 95 6.67 5.61 2.85
C SER A 95 7.99 6.00 3.51
N THR A 96 8.30 5.39 4.66
CA THR A 96 9.52 5.65 5.41
C THR A 96 9.85 4.49 6.35
N VAL A 97 11.07 4.48 6.89
CA VAL A 97 11.42 3.62 8.02
C VAL A 97 11.48 4.49 9.28
N VAL A 98 10.79 4.06 10.34
CA VAL A 98 10.79 4.68 11.66
C VAL A 98 11.56 3.82 12.63
N GLU A 99 12.48 4.44 13.37
CA GLU A 99 13.18 3.85 14.51
C GLU A 99 13.31 4.97 15.56
N GLY A 100 12.89 4.71 16.79
CA GLY A 100 12.68 5.73 17.81
C GLY A 100 11.51 6.67 17.49
N HIS A 101 11.56 7.90 18.02
CA HIS A 101 10.49 8.89 17.84
C HIS A 101 10.59 9.61 16.49
N ARG A 102 9.49 9.61 15.73
CA ARG A 102 9.35 10.42 14.52
C ARG A 102 7.94 10.97 14.37
N ASN A 103 7.83 12.26 14.08
CA ASN A 103 6.57 12.84 13.63
C ASN A 103 6.42 12.62 12.14
N LEU A 104 5.30 12.02 11.71
CA LEU A 104 4.97 11.81 10.32
C LEU A 104 3.77 12.67 9.92
N ASN A 105 3.77 13.10 8.67
CA ASN A 105 2.61 13.74 8.06
C ASN A 105 1.55 12.69 7.75
N VAL A 106 0.30 13.04 8.04
CA VAL A 106 -0.84 12.14 7.88
C VAL A 106 -2.03 12.86 7.26
N PHE A 107 -2.90 12.07 6.63
CA PHE A 107 -4.21 12.52 6.19
C PHE A 107 -5.31 11.86 7.01
N CYS A 108 -6.34 12.62 7.32
CA CYS A 108 -7.56 12.14 7.96
C CYS A 108 -8.38 11.35 6.94
N ILE A 109 -8.81 10.14 7.29
CA ILE A 109 -9.71 9.31 6.47
C ILE A 109 -11.06 9.06 7.14
N GLU A 110 -11.36 9.84 8.17
CA GLU A 110 -12.64 9.90 8.85
C GLU A 110 -12.92 11.38 9.17
N ALA A 111 -13.94 11.96 8.54
CA ALA A 111 -14.21 13.40 8.61
C ALA A 111 -15.15 13.77 9.77
N GLY A 112 -16.06 12.86 10.11
CA GLY A 112 -17.19 13.11 11.01
C GLY A 112 -16.94 12.76 12.48
N ARG A 113 -15.82 12.13 12.81
CA ARG A 113 -15.42 11.85 14.20
C ARG A 113 -14.44 12.92 14.67
N TRP A 114 -14.68 13.46 15.86
CA TRP A 114 -13.77 14.40 16.53
C TRP A 114 -13.69 14.13 18.03
N GLU A 115 -14.62 13.31 18.54
CA GLU A 115 -14.56 12.75 19.88
C GLU A 115 -13.45 11.70 19.94
N HIS A 116 -12.71 11.71 21.05
CA HIS A 116 -11.60 10.82 21.27
C HIS A 116 -12.12 9.40 21.50
N SER A 117 -11.70 8.43 20.69
CA SER A 117 -11.93 7.01 20.97
C SER A 117 -10.82 6.47 21.86
N GLN A 118 -11.19 5.65 22.84
CA GLN A 118 -10.22 4.79 23.51
C GLN A 118 -10.19 3.47 22.75
N GLY A 119 -9.03 3.16 22.16
CA GLY A 119 -8.84 1.99 21.33
C GLY A 119 -7.38 1.89 20.88
N GLU A 120 -6.94 0.69 20.56
CA GLU A 120 -5.64 0.46 19.96
C GLU A 120 -5.65 0.91 18.49
N TRP A 121 -4.51 1.43 18.04
CA TRP A 121 -4.34 1.77 16.63
C TRP A 121 -4.19 0.48 15.81
N LEU A 122 -5.12 0.27 14.90
CA LEU A 122 -5.11 -0.89 14.00
C LEU A 122 -4.46 -0.51 12.67
N HIS A 123 -3.70 -1.44 12.09
CA HIS A 123 -3.15 -1.31 10.75
C HIS A 123 -4.21 -1.62 9.69
N THR A 124 -4.16 -0.89 8.57
CA THR A 124 -4.80 -1.25 7.31
C THR A 124 -4.02 -0.65 6.15
N ASN A 125 -4.27 -1.09 4.92
CA ASN A 125 -3.90 -0.37 3.71
C ASN A 125 -5.11 0.38 3.14
N THR A 126 -4.84 1.41 2.34
CA THR A 126 -5.86 2.12 1.55
C THR A 126 -5.94 1.58 0.12
N PRO A 127 -7.08 1.75 -0.58
CA PRO A 127 -7.15 1.44 -2.00
C PRO A 127 -6.04 2.15 -2.80
N ILE A 128 -5.44 1.47 -3.77
CA ILE A 128 -4.25 1.96 -4.50
C ILE A 128 -4.48 3.32 -5.20
N THR A 129 -5.72 3.63 -5.57
CA THR A 129 -6.11 4.94 -6.12
C THR A 129 -5.93 6.08 -5.11
N MET A 130 -6.10 5.81 -3.81
CA MET A 130 -5.87 6.77 -2.74
C MET A 130 -4.38 7.00 -2.50
N ARG A 131 -3.58 5.92 -2.43
CA ARG A 131 -2.11 6.02 -2.37
C ARG A 131 -1.56 6.85 -3.54
N ARG A 132 -1.98 6.57 -4.78
CA ARG A 132 -1.58 7.37 -5.96
C ARG A 132 -1.92 8.85 -5.80
N ALA A 133 -3.13 9.16 -5.37
CA ALA A 133 -3.58 10.54 -5.19
C ALA A 133 -2.76 11.28 -4.10
N ILE A 134 -2.42 10.61 -3.00
CA ILE A 134 -1.57 11.18 -1.95
C ILE A 134 -0.18 11.51 -2.49
N LEU A 135 0.42 10.56 -3.20
CA LEU A 135 1.74 10.72 -3.81
C LEU A 135 1.77 11.82 -4.89
N GLU A 136 0.63 12.07 -5.57
CA GLU A 136 0.43 13.21 -6.48
C GLU A 136 0.24 14.57 -5.77
N GLY A 137 0.33 14.64 -4.44
CA GLY A 137 0.30 15.89 -3.67
C GLY A 137 -1.10 16.42 -3.38
N ARG A 138 -2.08 15.54 -3.14
CA ARG A 138 -3.41 15.95 -2.69
C ARG A 138 -3.39 16.55 -1.28
N ASN A 139 -4.38 17.39 -1.00
CA ASN A 139 -4.61 17.97 0.32
C ASN A 139 -5.68 17.19 1.10
N GLN A 140 -5.89 17.55 2.37
CA GLN A 140 -6.86 16.90 3.26
C GLN A 140 -8.29 16.85 2.69
N GLN A 141 -8.76 17.95 2.09
CA GLN A 141 -10.11 17.99 1.54
C GLN A 141 -10.28 17.01 0.37
N ALA A 142 -9.27 16.89 -0.47
CA ALA A 142 -9.29 15.95 -1.58
C ALA A 142 -9.27 14.49 -1.09
N VAL A 143 -8.57 14.18 0.00
CA VAL A 143 -8.61 12.85 0.62
C VAL A 143 -10.01 12.52 1.14
N TRP A 144 -10.68 13.45 1.85
CA TRP A 144 -12.06 13.23 2.29
C TRP A 144 -13.04 13.05 1.14
N SER A 145 -12.96 13.88 0.11
CA SER A 145 -13.80 13.71 -1.09
C SER A 145 -13.58 12.35 -1.74
N MET A 146 -12.35 11.84 -1.73
CA MET A 146 -12.04 10.51 -2.26
C MET A 146 -12.60 9.39 -1.39
N VAL A 147 -12.51 9.48 -0.05
CA VAL A 147 -13.14 8.52 0.86
C VAL A 147 -14.65 8.46 0.58
N GLN A 148 -15.32 9.60 0.47
CA GLN A 148 -16.75 9.65 0.16
C GLN A 148 -17.08 9.03 -1.21
N GLN A 149 -16.27 9.29 -2.23
CA GLN A 149 -16.45 8.68 -3.56
C GLN A 149 -16.28 7.16 -3.52
N ILE A 150 -15.30 6.66 -2.77
CA ILE A 150 -15.06 5.22 -2.61
C ILE A 150 -16.24 4.56 -1.89
N LEU A 151 -16.66 5.10 -0.74
CA LEU A 151 -17.79 4.58 0.02
C LEU A 151 -19.08 4.60 -0.81
N SER A 152 -19.35 5.71 -1.50
CA SER A 152 -20.52 5.83 -2.39
C SER A 152 -20.48 4.84 -3.56
N ALA A 153 -19.31 4.62 -4.17
CA ALA A 153 -19.16 3.66 -5.27
C ALA A 153 -19.42 2.22 -4.83
N TRP A 154 -19.19 1.92 -3.55
CA TRP A 154 -19.42 0.63 -2.91
C TRP A 154 -20.77 0.53 -2.19
N GLY A 155 -21.62 1.56 -2.30
CA GLY A 155 -22.93 1.60 -1.62
C GLY A 155 -22.85 1.55 -0.09
N VAL A 156 -21.71 1.95 0.49
CA VAL A 156 -21.48 1.95 1.93
C VAL A 156 -21.92 3.29 2.51
N HIS A 157 -22.82 3.26 3.48
CA HIS A 157 -23.22 4.43 4.25
C HIS A 157 -22.37 4.50 5.53
N SER A 158 -21.63 5.61 5.72
CA SER A 158 -20.84 5.84 6.93
C SER A 158 -21.27 7.14 7.60
N GLY A 159 -21.66 7.06 8.88
CA GLY A 159 -22.04 8.23 9.68
C GLY A 159 -20.89 9.23 9.89
N THR A 160 -19.65 8.75 9.87
CA THR A 160 -18.44 9.58 10.05
C THR A 160 -17.59 9.71 8.78
N SER A 161 -18.03 9.13 7.66
CA SER A 161 -17.21 9.01 6.44
C SER A 161 -15.85 8.36 6.72
N ALA A 162 -15.84 7.27 7.49
CA ALA A 162 -14.64 6.48 7.80
C ALA A 162 -14.37 5.44 6.71
N LEU A 163 -13.12 5.38 6.21
CA LEU A 163 -12.73 4.37 5.22
C LEU A 163 -12.83 2.94 5.78
N GLY A 164 -12.65 2.74 7.09
CA GLY A 164 -12.76 1.42 7.72
C GLY A 164 -14.11 0.72 7.46
N GLU A 165 -15.19 1.47 7.24
CA GLU A 165 -16.51 0.94 6.90
C GLU A 165 -16.52 0.16 5.57
N LEU A 166 -15.66 0.54 4.61
CA LEU A 166 -15.49 -0.20 3.37
C LEU A 166 -15.10 -1.65 3.67
N TYR A 167 -14.09 -1.83 4.53
CA TYR A 167 -13.55 -3.14 4.87
C TYR A 167 -14.45 -3.90 5.83
N ALA A 168 -15.17 -3.22 6.72
CA ALA A 168 -16.18 -3.84 7.56
C ALA A 168 -17.31 -4.48 6.73
N HIS A 169 -17.75 -3.81 5.66
CA HIS A 169 -18.84 -4.28 4.80
C HIS A 169 -18.39 -5.28 3.72
N HIS A 170 -17.25 -5.04 3.07
CA HIS A 170 -16.84 -5.79 1.86
C HIS A 170 -15.54 -6.58 2.04
N GLY A 171 -14.88 -6.51 3.20
CA GLY A 171 -13.57 -7.12 3.43
C GLY A 171 -13.55 -8.64 3.24
N TYR A 172 -14.64 -9.34 3.55
CA TYR A 172 -14.77 -10.78 3.28
C TYR A 172 -14.80 -11.08 1.77
N GLU A 173 -15.51 -10.25 0.99
CA GLU A 173 -15.53 -10.40 -0.47
C GLU A 173 -14.14 -10.17 -1.07
N PHE A 174 -13.43 -9.14 -0.60
CA PHE A 174 -12.07 -8.81 -1.03
C PHE A 174 -11.10 -9.94 -0.72
N GLU A 175 -11.15 -10.47 0.51
CA GLU A 175 -10.32 -11.58 0.95
C GLU A 175 -10.57 -12.83 0.11
N ARG A 176 -11.84 -13.19 -0.10
CA ARG A 176 -12.21 -14.33 -0.96
C ARG A 176 -11.67 -14.15 -2.37
N TYR A 177 -11.74 -12.94 -2.92
CA TYR A 177 -11.26 -12.65 -4.27
C TYR A 177 -9.75 -12.86 -4.42
N VAL A 178 -8.96 -12.43 -3.42
CA VAL A 178 -7.49 -12.51 -3.49
C VAL A 178 -6.91 -13.80 -2.91
N SER A 179 -7.71 -14.63 -2.23
CA SER A 179 -7.27 -15.88 -1.58
C SER A 179 -6.60 -16.92 -2.49
N ARG A 180 -6.73 -16.76 -3.81
CA ARG A 180 -6.12 -17.65 -4.81
C ARG A 180 -4.72 -17.24 -5.27
N PHE A 181 -4.31 -16.01 -4.96
CA PHE A 181 -2.95 -15.57 -5.24
C PHE A 181 -2.01 -16.11 -4.17
N ASN A 182 -0.97 -16.81 -4.63
CA ASN A 182 0.09 -17.33 -3.78
C ASN A 182 1.37 -16.53 -4.03
N TRP A 183 2.18 -16.35 -3.00
CA TRP A 183 3.54 -15.84 -3.18
C TRP A 183 4.53 -17.02 -3.23
N SER A 184 5.71 -16.78 -3.79
CA SER A 184 6.86 -17.67 -3.72
C SER A 184 7.85 -17.19 -2.66
N ASP A 185 8.57 -18.12 -2.00
CA ASP A 185 9.55 -17.76 -0.96
C ASP A 185 10.73 -16.93 -1.49
N ASP A 186 10.97 -16.93 -2.81
CA ASP A 186 12.02 -16.11 -3.46
C ASP A 186 11.53 -14.74 -3.97
N GLU A 187 10.22 -14.46 -3.88
CA GLU A 187 9.66 -13.18 -4.29
C GLU A 187 9.97 -12.07 -3.27
N ILE A 188 10.51 -10.97 -3.78
CA ILE A 188 10.72 -9.72 -3.03
C ILE A 188 9.74 -8.63 -3.45
N GLY A 189 9.02 -8.83 -4.55
CA GLY A 189 8.05 -7.86 -5.01
C GLY A 189 6.94 -8.44 -5.88
N MET A 190 6.05 -7.55 -6.31
CA MET A 190 4.96 -7.88 -7.21
C MET A 190 4.59 -6.69 -8.09
N ILE A 191 4.22 -7.00 -9.33
CA ILE A 191 3.54 -6.09 -10.26
C ILE A 191 2.07 -6.50 -10.29
N VAL A 192 1.18 -5.57 -9.96
CA VAL A 192 -0.26 -5.83 -9.86
C VAL A 192 -1.00 -5.09 -10.97
N THR A 193 -1.80 -5.84 -11.71
CA THR A 193 -2.54 -5.39 -12.88
C THR A 193 -4.04 -5.53 -12.63
N VAL A 194 -4.81 -4.49 -12.96
CA VAL A 194 -6.28 -4.52 -12.97
C VAL A 194 -6.77 -4.11 -14.36
N ASP A 195 -7.66 -4.90 -14.95
CA ASP A 195 -8.17 -4.70 -16.31
C ASP A 195 -7.02 -4.54 -17.33
N GLY A 196 -5.98 -5.37 -17.23
CA GLY A 196 -4.81 -5.32 -18.12
C GLY A 196 -3.88 -4.11 -17.89
N ASN A 197 -4.19 -3.21 -16.96
CA ASN A 197 -3.35 -2.05 -16.66
C ASN A 197 -2.65 -2.18 -15.30
N VAL A 198 -1.33 -1.97 -15.26
CA VAL A 198 -0.58 -1.96 -13.99
C VAL A 198 -1.09 -0.83 -13.10
N GLN A 199 -1.54 -1.22 -11.91
CA GLN A 199 -1.99 -0.29 -10.86
C GLN A 199 -0.88 0.03 -9.87
N GLY A 200 0.03 -0.90 -9.61
CA GLY A 200 1.17 -0.65 -8.76
C GLY A 200 2.24 -1.72 -8.84
N VAL A 201 3.44 -1.33 -8.45
CA VAL A 201 4.60 -2.19 -8.22
C VAL A 201 5.02 -2.01 -6.77
N GLU A 202 5.26 -3.12 -6.09
CA GLU A 202 5.70 -3.20 -4.70
C GLU A 202 6.99 -4.03 -4.66
N ILE A 203 8.08 -3.51 -4.10
CA ILE A 203 9.37 -4.22 -3.96
C ILE A 203 9.89 -4.00 -2.55
N PHE A 204 10.16 -5.06 -1.82
CA PHE A 204 10.70 -5.05 -0.47
C PHE A 204 12.20 -5.31 -0.48
N GLY A 205 12.88 -4.82 0.56
CA GLY A 205 14.31 -5.04 0.76
C GLY A 205 14.69 -6.46 1.19
N ASP A 206 13.70 -7.30 1.52
CA ASP A 206 13.88 -8.70 1.90
C ASP A 206 12.62 -9.52 1.54
N LYS A 207 12.76 -10.85 1.63
CA LYS A 207 11.68 -11.81 1.30
C LYS A 207 10.55 -11.80 2.33
N MET A 208 10.87 -11.61 3.62
CA MET A 208 9.88 -11.66 4.70
C MET A 208 8.92 -10.45 4.70
N GLY A 209 9.37 -9.28 4.26
CA GLY A 209 8.57 -8.06 4.15
C GLY A 209 7.41 -8.25 3.18
N LEU A 210 7.69 -8.75 1.97
CA LEU A 210 6.64 -9.10 1.01
C LEU A 210 5.71 -10.16 1.61
N ARG A 211 6.28 -11.28 2.09
CA ARG A 211 5.50 -12.41 2.62
C ARG A 211 4.49 -12.01 3.69
N ARG A 212 4.86 -11.10 4.58
CA ARG A 212 4.02 -10.60 5.67
C ARG A 212 2.86 -9.76 5.17
N ASP A 213 3.15 -8.85 4.23
CA ASP A 213 2.15 -7.87 3.79
C ASP A 213 1.38 -8.30 2.53
N TYR A 214 1.81 -9.36 1.82
CA TYR A 214 1.31 -9.77 0.50
C TYR A 214 -0.22 -9.84 0.44
N ALA A 215 -0.82 -10.62 1.35
CA ALA A 215 -2.27 -10.84 1.37
C ALA A 215 -3.03 -9.54 1.72
N ALA A 216 -2.54 -8.79 2.71
CA ALA A 216 -3.15 -7.53 3.13
C ALA A 216 -3.11 -6.49 1.99
N ILE A 217 -1.99 -6.38 1.29
CA ILE A 217 -1.85 -5.47 0.14
C ILE A 217 -2.84 -5.83 -0.96
N LEU A 218 -2.93 -7.09 -1.36
CA LEU A 218 -3.87 -7.50 -2.40
C LEU A 218 -5.32 -7.24 -1.95
N LYS A 219 -5.67 -7.66 -0.73
CA LYS A 219 -7.01 -7.53 -0.14
C LYS A 219 -7.45 -6.07 -0.02
N GLU A 220 -6.60 -5.20 0.47
CA GLU A 220 -6.98 -3.85 0.90
C GLU A 220 -6.61 -2.79 -0.16
N SER A 221 -5.51 -2.96 -0.88
CA SER A 221 -5.09 -1.96 -1.89
C SER A 221 -5.70 -2.23 -3.26
N TYR A 222 -5.72 -3.49 -3.70
CA TYR A 222 -6.03 -3.83 -5.10
C TYR A 222 -7.43 -4.40 -5.31
N ALA A 223 -7.94 -5.24 -4.41
CA ALA A 223 -9.28 -5.80 -4.52
C ALA A 223 -10.40 -4.74 -4.57
N PRO A 224 -10.38 -3.64 -3.79
CA PRO A 224 -11.43 -2.62 -3.86
C PRO A 224 -11.46 -1.88 -5.20
N VAL A 225 -10.36 -1.91 -5.96
CA VAL A 225 -10.28 -1.33 -7.31
C VAL A 225 -10.72 -2.35 -8.35
N ALA A 226 -10.24 -3.59 -8.24
CA ALA A 226 -10.55 -4.68 -9.16
C ALA A 226 -12.04 -5.03 -9.17
N LEU A 227 -12.69 -5.09 -8.00
CA LEU A 227 -14.09 -5.50 -7.87
C LEU A 227 -15.09 -4.35 -8.02
N ARG A 228 -14.65 -3.09 -7.99
CA ARG A 228 -15.54 -1.91 -8.11
C ARG A 228 -16.36 -1.92 -9.40
N LYS A 229 -15.77 -2.41 -10.48
CA LYS A 229 -16.45 -2.63 -11.76
C LYS A 229 -16.14 -4.04 -12.17
N ALA A 230 -17.14 -4.81 -12.58
CA ALA A 230 -16.92 -6.11 -13.19
C ALA A 230 -16.11 -5.91 -14.48
N GLY A 231 -14.79 -6.02 -14.36
CA GLY A 231 -13.91 -6.19 -15.49
C GLY A 231 -14.18 -7.53 -16.15
N GLY A 232 -13.95 -7.60 -17.46
CA GLY A 232 -13.88 -8.90 -18.14
C GLY A 232 -12.69 -9.71 -17.64
N GLU A 233 -12.69 -10.99 -17.95
CA GLU A 233 -11.50 -11.84 -17.77
C GLU A 233 -10.37 -11.28 -18.64
N ILE A 234 -9.17 -11.15 -18.06
CA ILE A 234 -7.98 -10.66 -18.78
C ILE A 234 -7.09 -11.81 -19.18
N THR A 235 -6.35 -11.63 -20.27
CA THR A 235 -5.40 -12.63 -20.78
C THR A 235 -3.97 -12.32 -20.34
N TYR A 236 -3.08 -13.31 -20.46
CA TYR A 236 -1.63 -13.09 -20.29
C TYR A 236 -1.07 -12.03 -21.25
N GLN A 237 -1.64 -11.93 -22.45
CA GLN A 237 -1.24 -10.90 -23.41
C GLN A 237 -1.58 -9.50 -22.90
N ASP A 238 -2.80 -9.30 -22.39
CA ASP A 238 -3.22 -8.02 -21.82
C ASP A 238 -2.30 -7.59 -20.68
N VAL A 239 -1.92 -8.54 -19.81
CA VAL A 239 -1.00 -8.27 -18.69
C VAL A 239 0.40 -7.88 -19.19
N ASN A 240 0.96 -8.61 -20.16
CA ASN A 240 2.29 -8.33 -20.71
C ASN A 240 2.35 -6.98 -21.43
N GLU A 241 1.30 -6.63 -22.17
CA GLU A 241 1.17 -5.32 -22.82
C GLU A 241 1.05 -4.21 -21.76
N GLY A 242 0.27 -4.45 -20.71
CA GLY A 242 0.13 -3.55 -19.57
C GLY A 242 1.44 -3.27 -18.85
N ILE A 243 2.22 -4.32 -18.57
CA ILE A 243 3.55 -4.22 -17.96
C ILE A 243 4.51 -3.45 -18.87
N SER A 244 4.58 -3.82 -20.15
CA SER A 244 5.46 -3.14 -21.13
C SER A 244 5.15 -1.65 -21.23
N LYS A 245 3.87 -1.30 -21.29
CA LYS A 245 3.40 0.10 -21.29
C LYS A 245 3.79 0.81 -19.99
N PHE A 246 3.54 0.19 -18.83
CA PHE A 246 3.88 0.77 -17.53
C PHE A 246 5.37 1.05 -17.39
N LEU A 247 6.24 0.12 -17.79
CA LEU A 247 7.70 0.32 -17.74
C LEU A 247 8.13 1.48 -18.66
N SER A 248 7.52 1.60 -19.83
CA SER A 248 7.74 2.75 -20.74
C SER A 248 7.32 4.08 -20.10
N GLU A 249 6.13 4.13 -19.50
CA GLU A 249 5.61 5.32 -18.81
C GLU A 249 6.46 5.69 -17.58
N LEU A 250 6.90 4.70 -16.81
CA LEU A 250 7.79 4.88 -15.66
C LEU A 250 9.14 5.45 -16.11
N ASN A 251 9.72 4.93 -17.18
CA ASN A 251 10.96 5.45 -17.76
C ASN A 251 10.81 6.87 -18.32
N ALA A 252 9.64 7.19 -18.89
CA ALA A 252 9.28 8.53 -19.33
C ALA A 252 8.95 9.50 -18.18
N GLY A 253 8.96 9.03 -16.93
CA GLY A 253 8.63 9.84 -15.74
C GLY A 253 7.16 10.23 -15.68
N GLN A 254 6.27 9.43 -16.27
CA GLN A 254 4.81 9.62 -16.25
C GLN A 254 4.13 8.85 -15.11
N ARG A 255 4.89 8.02 -14.39
CA ARG A 255 4.46 7.30 -13.19
C ARG A 255 5.15 7.85 -11.96
N PHE A 256 4.46 7.78 -10.83
CA PHE A 256 5.08 8.14 -9.56
C PHE A 256 5.89 6.96 -9.05
N ALA A 257 7.06 7.23 -8.47
CA ALA A 257 7.91 6.22 -7.86
C ALA A 257 8.51 6.72 -6.55
N GLN A 258 8.63 5.82 -5.59
CA GLN A 258 9.30 6.06 -4.31
C GLN A 258 10.32 4.96 -4.05
N VAL A 259 11.46 5.34 -3.46
CA VAL A 259 12.44 4.41 -2.92
C VAL A 259 12.76 4.86 -1.51
N VAL A 260 12.70 3.92 -0.57
CA VAL A 260 13.04 4.08 0.84
C VAL A 260 14.25 3.20 1.10
N ASN A 261 15.32 3.81 1.59
CA ASN A 261 16.52 3.11 2.03
C ASN A 261 16.68 3.25 3.54
N HIS A 262 17.25 2.24 4.18
CA HIS A 262 17.63 2.25 5.58
C HIS A 262 18.99 1.55 5.74
N GLY A 263 19.90 2.14 6.51
CA GLY A 263 21.26 1.60 6.67
C GLY A 263 22.08 1.48 5.37
N GLY A 264 21.70 2.18 4.30
CA GLY A 264 22.36 2.08 2.98
C GLY A 264 21.79 0.99 2.07
N ASN A 265 20.86 0.18 2.54
CA ASN A 265 20.19 -0.87 1.80
C ASN A 265 18.75 -0.47 1.43
N LEU A 266 18.18 -1.13 0.43
CA LEU A 266 16.77 -1.00 0.08
C LEU A 266 15.92 -1.47 1.27
N ALA A 267 14.97 -0.64 1.70
CA ALA A 267 13.91 -1.07 2.61
C ALA A 267 12.64 -1.40 1.83
N TYR A 268 12.28 -0.50 0.91
CA TYR A 268 11.07 -0.63 0.11
C TYR A 268 11.13 0.30 -1.12
N ALA A 269 10.55 -0.13 -2.22
CA ALA A 269 10.35 0.67 -3.41
C ALA A 269 8.97 0.39 -4.00
N CYS A 270 8.37 1.43 -4.58
CA CYS A 270 7.10 1.29 -5.27
C CYS A 270 6.95 2.23 -6.45
N ALA A 271 6.05 1.88 -7.36
CA ALA A 271 5.61 2.76 -8.43
C ALA A 271 4.11 2.61 -8.70
N VAL A 272 3.43 3.71 -9.02
CA VAL A 272 1.98 3.78 -9.28
C VAL A 272 1.63 4.67 -10.46
#